data_AF-A0A7V1LGC4-F1
#
_entry.id   AF-A0A7V1LGC4-F1
#
_cell.length_a   1.000
_cell.length_b   1.000
_cell.length_c   1.000
_cell.angle_alpha   90.00
_cell.angle_beta   90.00
_cell.angle_gamma   90.00
#
_symmetry.space_group_name_H-M   'P 1'
#
loop_
_entity.id
_entity.type
_entity.pdbx_description
1 polymer ?
#
loop_
_entity_poly.entity_id
_entity_poly.type
_entity_poly.pdbx_seq_one_letter_code
_entity_poly.pdbx_strand_id
1 'polypeptide(L)'
;MKWFKNLKIRVKLLLGFILVSVLTLFVGILGLTNMGDLNYMLDSIYKNDTIGISFIKEANVDLVYHGRALNNFLLSSSSKDRNTYRNRLNEYEALLKQNLEKAKPLMQTDEEKQLIAKFEREWKNYKKIVKQIIEKAGLEDLMVNKESVQLAMTVGREEANLIDTLLVKLSRLQEDNGKQYYDESRVLYANSRKFMIFLLIGAVCLGLLIGFYLANYLSKKIKQVAERMQSLSGICITNLAKGSEQLANGDLNINIVTGTKLLEIDSKDEIGQLAINMNQVITNTQGTVASVEKAVKAVKEAVNEIDLLVNASVNGKLKTRGNASKFAGSYKELIEGLNNTLEAVAAPINEQSKVLEKMSAGDLTVRMSGEYKGDFLAIKSSINSLAVSFNSTLSEVTEAVQATASASAEISSSTEEMA
;
A
#
# COMPACT_ATOMS: atom_id res chain seq x y z
N MET A 1 -5.29 9.09 -12.59
CA MET A 1 -4.80 10.49 -12.51
C MET A 1 -3.32 10.48 -12.06
N LYS A 2 -2.42 11.22 -12.74
CA LYS A 2 -0.98 11.26 -12.39
C LYS A 2 -0.72 11.73 -10.97
N TRP A 3 -1.56 12.62 -10.44
CA TRP A 3 -1.49 13.11 -9.06
C TRP A 3 -1.54 11.98 -8.02
N PHE A 4 -2.52 11.06 -8.16
CA PHE A 4 -2.69 9.95 -7.22
C PHE A 4 -1.49 8.99 -7.21
N LYS A 5 -0.85 8.77 -8.37
CA LYS A 5 0.34 7.91 -8.47
C LYS A 5 1.52 8.42 -7.64
N ASN A 6 1.64 9.74 -7.50
CA ASN A 6 2.78 10.39 -6.83
C ASN A 6 2.58 10.62 -5.34
N LEU A 7 1.40 10.32 -4.78
CA LEU A 7 1.18 10.41 -3.35
C LEU A 7 1.98 9.34 -2.60
N LYS A 8 2.35 9.62 -1.36
CA LYS A 8 2.92 8.61 -0.45
C LYS A 8 1.94 7.45 -0.25
N ILE A 9 2.44 6.22 -0.10
CA ILE A 9 1.61 5.01 0.13
C ILE A 9 0.68 5.22 1.33
N ARG A 10 1.21 5.75 2.45
CA ARG A 10 0.42 6.06 3.64
C ARG A 10 -0.75 6.98 3.32
N VAL A 11 -0.54 8.00 2.49
CA VAL A 11 -1.59 8.96 2.13
C VAL A 11 -2.65 8.31 1.24
N LYS A 12 -2.26 7.44 0.29
CA LYS A 12 -3.22 6.69 -0.54
C LYS A 12 -4.12 5.80 0.31
N LEU A 13 -3.53 5.07 1.25
CA LEU A 13 -4.27 4.20 2.17
C LEU A 13 -5.20 5.02 3.06
N LEU A 14 -4.69 6.09 3.69
CA LEU A 14 -5.48 6.96 4.55
C LEU A 14 -6.63 7.61 3.80
N LEU A 15 -6.44 8.08 2.56
CA LEU A 15 -7.53 8.64 1.76
C LEU A 15 -8.65 7.62 1.53
N GLY A 16 -8.31 6.35 1.27
CA GLY A 16 -9.29 5.27 1.17
C GLY A 16 -10.05 5.04 2.48
N PHE A 17 -9.33 4.93 3.60
CA PHE A 17 -9.94 4.71 4.93
C PHE A 17 -10.78 5.90 5.41
N ILE A 18 -10.32 7.13 5.18
CA ILE A 18 -11.04 8.36 5.52
C ILE A 18 -12.33 8.44 4.71
N LEU A 19 -12.27 8.13 3.41
CA LEU A 19 -13.47 8.16 2.56
C LEU A 19 -14.53 7.16 3.05
N VAL A 20 -14.14 5.92 3.38
CA VAL A 20 -15.05 4.91 3.94
C VAL A 20 -15.55 5.32 5.33
N SER A 21 -14.70 5.88 6.18
CA SER A 21 -15.07 6.35 7.52
C SER A 21 -16.07 7.50 7.47
N VAL A 22 -15.86 8.48 6.60
CA VAL A 22 -16.78 9.62 6.40
C VAL A 22 -18.13 9.15 5.89
N LEU A 23 -18.15 8.21 4.95
CA LEU A 23 -19.38 7.63 4.43
C LEU A 23 -20.11 6.84 5.53
N THR A 24 -19.39 6.08 6.34
CA THR A 24 -19.96 5.35 7.49
C THR A 24 -20.53 6.31 8.54
N LEU A 25 -19.82 7.40 8.85
CA LEU A 25 -20.30 8.45 9.75
C LEU A 25 -21.57 9.10 9.22
N PHE A 26 -21.61 9.41 7.92
CA PHE A 26 -22.79 9.98 7.26
C PHE A 26 -24.01 9.04 7.36
N VAL A 27 -23.81 7.74 7.10
CA VAL A 27 -24.85 6.71 7.29
C VAL A 27 -25.30 6.67 8.75
N GLY A 28 -24.38 6.69 9.71
CA GLY A 28 -24.69 6.70 11.13
C GLY A 28 -25.53 7.91 11.55
N ILE A 29 -25.14 9.12 11.12
CA ILE A 29 -25.88 10.37 11.42
C ILE A 29 -27.30 10.29 10.85
N LEU A 30 -27.46 9.91 9.58
CA LEU A 30 -28.79 9.78 8.98
C LEU A 30 -29.66 8.73 9.69
N GLY A 31 -29.06 7.60 10.08
CA GLY A 31 -29.75 6.57 10.84
C GLY A 31 -30.26 7.08 12.19
N LEU A 32 -29.42 7.82 12.92
CA LEU A 32 -29.78 8.41 14.21
C LEU A 32 -30.86 9.49 14.07
N THR A 33 -30.79 10.35 13.05
CA THR A 33 -31.83 11.36 12.79
C THR A 33 -33.18 10.72 12.51
N ASN A 34 -33.24 9.74 11.60
CA ASN A 34 -34.48 9.04 11.26
C ASN A 34 -35.08 8.28 12.45
N MET A 35 -34.24 7.72 13.32
CA MET A 35 -34.70 7.09 14.57
C MET A 35 -35.25 8.12 15.56
N GLY A 36 -34.65 9.31 15.63
CA GLY A 36 -35.14 10.42 16.44
C GLY A 36 -36.55 10.86 16.02
N ASP A 37 -36.77 11.03 14.71
CA ASP A 37 -38.07 11.41 14.17
C ASP A 37 -39.14 10.35 14.46
N LEU A 38 -38.80 9.07 14.27
CA LEU A 38 -39.69 7.95 14.59
C LEU A 38 -40.04 7.92 16.09
N ASN A 39 -39.05 8.14 16.95
CA ASN A 39 -39.28 8.18 18.39
C ASN A 39 -40.19 9.35 18.79
N TYR A 40 -40.04 10.52 18.15
CA TYR A 40 -40.92 11.66 18.36
C TYR A 40 -42.36 11.37 17.94
N MET A 41 -42.57 10.72 16.79
CA MET A 41 -43.90 10.31 16.34
C MET A 41 -44.55 9.31 17.30
N LEU A 42 -43.80 8.32 17.78
CA LEU A 42 -44.30 7.36 18.78
C LEU A 42 -44.69 8.05 20.10
N ASP A 43 -43.89 9.01 20.56
CA ASP A 43 -44.18 9.79 21.76
C ASP A 43 -45.47 10.61 21.58
N SER A 44 -45.68 11.19 20.40
CA SER A 44 -46.93 11.90 20.07
C SER A 44 -48.14 10.97 20.08
N ILE A 45 -48.07 9.81 19.42
CA ILE A 45 -49.16 8.82 19.39
C ILE A 45 -49.56 8.37 20.81
N TYR A 46 -48.58 8.17 21.69
CA TYR A 46 -48.87 7.76 23.06
C TYR A 46 -49.35 8.93 23.92
N LYS A 47 -48.56 10.00 24.03
CA LYS A 47 -48.84 11.10 24.96
C LYS A 47 -49.98 12.00 24.51
N ASN A 48 -50.01 12.36 23.23
CA ASN A 48 -51.03 13.27 22.72
C ASN A 48 -52.31 12.48 22.44
N ASP A 49 -52.24 11.46 21.59
CA ASP A 49 -53.45 10.80 21.09
C ASP A 49 -54.01 9.78 22.08
N THR A 50 -53.22 8.78 22.50
CA THR A 50 -53.71 7.67 23.33
C THR A 50 -54.19 8.17 24.71
N ILE A 51 -53.37 8.97 25.40
CA ILE A 51 -53.74 9.55 26.70
C ILE A 51 -54.85 10.60 26.52
N GLY A 52 -54.82 11.41 25.45
CA GLY A 52 -55.86 12.39 25.15
C GLY A 52 -57.24 11.74 24.98
N ILE A 53 -57.31 10.66 24.19
CA ILE A 53 -58.51 9.85 23.99
C ILE A 53 -59.04 9.31 25.33
N SER A 54 -58.15 8.84 26.21
CA SER A 54 -58.53 8.34 27.54
C SER A 54 -59.28 9.41 28.32
N PHE A 55 -58.73 10.63 28.41
CA PHE A 55 -59.37 11.72 29.14
C PHE A 55 -60.68 12.21 28.49
N ILE A 56 -60.76 12.25 27.15
CA ILE A 56 -62.02 12.60 26.47
C ILE A 56 -63.11 11.56 26.75
N LYS A 57 -62.75 10.26 26.70
CA LYS A 57 -63.70 9.18 26.98
C LYS A 57 -64.14 9.17 28.44
N GLU A 58 -63.22 9.42 29.39
CA GLU A 58 -63.58 9.60 30.79
C GLU A 58 -64.52 10.80 30.99
N ALA A 59 -64.24 11.95 30.35
CA ALA A 59 -65.13 13.11 30.39
C ALA A 59 -66.51 12.83 29.78
N ASN A 60 -66.59 12.01 28.74
CA ASN A 60 -67.86 11.57 28.17
C ASN A 60 -68.63 10.65 29.13
N VAL A 61 -67.93 9.74 29.82
CA VAL A 61 -68.54 8.93 30.89
C VAL A 61 -69.06 9.80 32.04
N ASP A 62 -68.31 10.81 32.46
CA ASP A 62 -68.74 11.77 33.49
C ASP A 62 -69.96 12.58 33.03
N LEU A 63 -70.04 12.96 31.75
CA LEU A 63 -71.23 13.61 31.17
C LEU A 63 -72.47 12.70 31.27
N VAL A 64 -72.31 11.41 30.95
CA VAL A 64 -73.39 10.43 31.05
C VAL A 64 -73.83 10.26 32.51
N TYR A 65 -72.88 10.18 33.45
CA TYR A 65 -73.19 10.10 34.88
C TYR A 65 -73.85 11.36 35.42
N HIS A 66 -73.43 12.54 34.96
CA HIS A 66 -74.09 13.81 35.23
C HIS A 66 -75.56 13.77 34.78
N GLY A 67 -75.82 13.35 33.53
CA GLY A 67 -77.19 13.19 33.03
C GLY A 67 -78.03 12.18 33.84
N ARG A 68 -77.44 11.05 34.26
CA ARG A 68 -78.13 10.08 35.14
C ARG A 68 -78.46 10.66 36.51
N ALA A 69 -77.54 11.42 37.11
CA ALA A 69 -77.78 12.10 38.38
C ALA A 69 -78.92 13.13 38.26
N LEU A 70 -79.01 13.85 37.14
CA LEU A 70 -80.12 14.78 36.86
C LEU A 70 -81.45 14.04 36.78
N ASN A 71 -81.50 12.93 36.04
CA ASN A 71 -82.72 12.13 35.93
C ASN A 71 -83.15 11.57 37.30
N ASN A 72 -82.22 11.03 38.09
CA ASN A 72 -82.51 10.52 39.42
C ASN A 72 -82.97 11.64 40.37
N PHE A 73 -82.40 12.84 40.27
CA PHE A 73 -82.86 14.01 40.99
C PHE A 73 -84.32 14.36 40.67
N LEU A 74 -84.70 14.35 39.40
CA LEU A 74 -86.07 14.64 38.95
C LEU A 74 -87.09 13.57 39.38
N LEU A 75 -86.67 12.31 39.36
CA LEU A 75 -87.49 11.14 39.74
C LEU A 75 -87.60 10.93 41.25
N SER A 76 -86.75 11.59 42.05
CA SER A 76 -86.73 11.42 43.50
C SER A 76 -87.99 11.99 44.16
N SER A 77 -88.63 11.14 44.98
CA SER A 77 -89.80 11.44 45.82
C SER A 77 -89.44 11.88 47.23
N SER A 78 -88.14 12.09 47.53
CA SER A 78 -87.63 12.52 48.84
C SER A 78 -86.67 13.70 48.69
N SER A 79 -86.81 14.69 49.58
CA SER A 79 -85.90 15.85 49.66
C SER A 79 -84.46 15.44 49.98
N LYS A 80 -84.28 14.39 50.79
CA LYS A 80 -82.96 13.83 51.12
C LYS A 80 -82.27 13.28 49.86
N ASP A 81 -82.97 12.47 49.07
CA ASP A 81 -82.43 11.86 47.85
C ASP A 81 -82.14 12.92 46.78
N ARG A 82 -82.99 13.93 46.66
CA ARG A 82 -82.74 15.10 45.80
C ARG A 82 -81.44 15.81 46.18
N ASN A 83 -81.17 16.05 47.46
CA ASN A 83 -79.89 16.64 47.87
C ASN A 83 -78.70 15.74 47.55
N THR A 84 -78.83 14.42 47.73
CA THR A 84 -77.78 13.46 47.34
C THR A 84 -77.47 13.52 45.84
N TYR A 85 -78.48 13.49 44.97
CA TYR A 85 -78.26 13.54 43.52
C TYR A 85 -77.79 14.92 43.05
N ARG A 86 -78.19 16.00 43.73
CA ARG A 86 -77.63 17.34 43.50
C ARG A 86 -76.13 17.40 43.80
N ASN A 87 -75.66 16.76 44.87
CA ASN A 87 -74.23 16.69 45.16
C ASN A 87 -73.49 15.86 44.11
N ARG A 88 -74.06 14.73 43.67
CA ARG A 88 -73.49 13.91 42.59
C ARG A 88 -73.41 14.66 41.25
N LEU A 89 -74.38 15.53 40.95
CA LEU A 89 -74.32 16.40 39.76
C LEU A 89 -73.08 17.29 39.79
N ASN A 90 -72.85 17.98 40.91
CA ASN A 90 -71.68 18.84 41.08
C ASN A 90 -70.36 18.04 41.01
N GLU A 91 -70.35 16.82 41.56
CA GLU A 91 -69.20 15.90 41.52
C GLU A 91 -68.86 15.50 40.08
N TYR A 92 -69.84 15.02 39.30
CA TYR A 92 -69.61 14.64 37.90
C TYR A 92 -69.28 15.84 37.01
N GLU A 93 -69.83 17.02 37.29
CA GLU A 93 -69.39 18.26 36.61
C GLU A 93 -67.91 18.56 36.90
N ALA A 94 -67.47 18.40 38.15
CA ALA A 94 -66.08 18.63 38.53
C ALA A 94 -65.12 17.63 37.87
N LEU A 95 -65.49 16.34 37.83
CA LEU A 95 -64.72 15.29 37.18
C LEU A 95 -64.62 15.49 35.67
N LEU A 96 -65.75 15.79 35.01
CA LEU A 96 -65.79 16.13 33.59
C LEU A 96 -64.84 17.29 33.28
N LYS A 97 -64.90 18.36 34.07
CA LYS A 97 -64.00 19.50 33.91
C LYS A 97 -62.55 19.09 34.10
N GLN A 98 -62.24 18.33 35.14
CA GLN A 98 -60.88 17.88 35.43
C GLN A 98 -60.29 17.07 34.27
N ASN A 99 -61.07 16.15 33.70
CA ASN A 99 -60.63 15.31 32.59
C ASN A 99 -60.42 16.14 31.31
N LEU A 100 -61.29 17.11 31.03
CA LEU A 100 -61.09 18.02 29.89
C LEU A 100 -59.86 18.94 30.04
N GLU A 101 -59.58 19.44 31.25
CA GLU A 101 -58.37 20.24 31.49
C GLU A 101 -57.09 19.42 31.29
N LYS A 102 -57.12 18.12 31.59
CA LYS A 102 -56.00 17.21 31.30
C LYS A 102 -55.90 16.88 29.81
N ALA A 103 -57.02 16.79 29.11
CA ALA A 103 -57.05 16.49 27.67
C ALA A 103 -56.60 17.68 26.80
N LYS A 104 -56.95 18.90 27.19
CA LYS A 104 -56.70 20.14 26.43
C LYS A 104 -55.24 20.36 25.99
N PRO A 105 -54.21 20.22 26.85
CA PRO A 105 -52.81 20.41 26.41
C PRO A 105 -52.31 19.33 25.44
N LEU A 106 -53.02 18.21 25.33
CA LEU A 106 -52.68 17.10 24.45
C LEU A 106 -53.25 17.27 23.03
N MET A 107 -54.16 18.23 22.84
CA MET A 107 -54.82 18.50 21.56
C MET A 107 -54.04 19.54 20.76
N GLN A 108 -53.35 19.06 19.73
CA GLN A 108 -52.35 19.84 18.99
C GLN A 108 -52.92 20.46 17.71
N THR A 109 -53.89 19.81 17.08
CA THR A 109 -54.44 20.25 15.81
C THR A 109 -55.42 21.42 15.98
N ASP A 110 -55.54 22.25 14.94
CA ASP A 110 -56.46 23.38 14.95
C ASP A 110 -57.93 22.92 15.03
N GLU A 111 -58.24 21.77 14.44
CA GLU A 111 -59.60 21.20 14.45
C GLU A 111 -59.98 20.69 15.86
N GLU A 112 -59.08 20.02 16.56
CA GLU A 112 -59.30 19.61 17.96
C GLU A 112 -59.53 20.82 18.87
N LYS A 113 -58.70 21.87 18.73
CA LYS A 113 -58.83 23.11 19.51
C LYS A 113 -60.18 23.80 19.26
N GLN A 114 -60.65 23.82 18.01
CA GLN A 114 -61.96 24.38 17.66
C GLN A 114 -63.10 23.56 18.26
N LEU A 115 -63.01 22.23 18.25
CA LEU A 115 -64.02 21.34 18.84
C LEU A 115 -64.08 21.48 20.36
N ILE A 116 -62.95 21.58 21.06
CA ILE A 116 -62.94 21.88 22.51
C ILE A 116 -63.61 23.23 22.78
N ALA A 117 -63.22 24.29 22.05
CA ALA A 117 -63.79 25.61 22.27
C ALA A 117 -65.31 25.63 22.03
N LYS A 118 -65.78 24.88 21.03
CA LYS A 118 -67.20 24.67 20.78
C LYS A 118 -67.86 23.91 21.94
N PHE A 119 -67.25 22.82 22.41
CA PHE A 119 -67.74 22.09 23.59
C PHE A 119 -67.85 22.99 24.82
N GLU A 120 -66.80 23.76 25.17
CA GLU A 120 -66.80 24.63 26.34
C GLU A 120 -67.93 25.66 26.30
N ARG A 121 -68.22 26.20 25.11
CA ARG A 121 -69.34 27.12 24.88
C ARG A 121 -70.69 26.44 25.09
N GLU A 122 -70.94 25.29 24.44
CA GLU A 122 -72.22 24.60 24.58
C GLU A 122 -72.42 24.02 25.98
N TRP A 123 -71.34 23.56 26.63
CA TRP A 123 -71.36 23.14 28.04
C TRP A 123 -71.86 24.27 28.96
N LYS A 124 -71.41 25.51 28.74
CA LYS A 124 -71.90 26.66 29.50
C LYS A 124 -73.41 26.88 29.32
N ASN A 125 -73.93 26.68 28.11
CA ASN A 125 -75.36 26.79 27.82
C ASN A 125 -76.15 25.69 28.50
N TYR A 126 -75.72 24.44 28.37
CA TYR A 126 -76.34 23.29 29.03
C TYR A 126 -76.36 23.44 30.54
N LYS A 127 -75.27 23.89 31.17
CA LYS A 127 -75.27 24.16 32.62
C LYS A 127 -76.30 25.18 33.06
N LYS A 128 -76.55 26.22 32.26
CA LYS A 128 -77.59 27.20 32.54
C LYS A 128 -78.97 26.53 32.53
N ILE A 129 -79.22 25.63 31.57
CA ILE A 129 -80.47 24.88 31.46
C ILE A 129 -80.62 23.90 32.62
N VAL A 130 -79.57 23.15 32.96
CA VAL A 130 -79.55 22.24 34.11
C VAL A 130 -79.84 22.99 35.41
N LYS A 131 -79.26 24.19 35.60
CA LYS A 131 -79.56 25.03 36.75
C LYS A 131 -81.04 25.41 36.82
N GLN A 132 -81.64 25.82 35.69
CA GLN A 132 -83.07 26.13 35.60
C GLN A 132 -83.94 24.92 35.90
N ILE A 133 -83.56 23.73 35.42
CA ILE A 133 -84.24 22.46 35.71
C ILE A 133 -84.20 22.17 37.22
N ILE A 134 -83.03 22.31 37.87
CA ILE A 134 -82.86 22.06 39.30
C ILE A 134 -83.66 23.06 40.15
N GLU A 135 -83.67 24.34 39.76
CA GLU A 135 -84.43 25.39 40.44
C GLU A 135 -85.94 25.12 40.34
N LYS A 136 -86.46 24.84 39.14
CA LYS A 136 -87.87 24.49 38.92
C LYS A 136 -88.28 23.24 39.71
N ALA A 137 -87.50 22.17 39.61
CA ALA A 137 -87.76 20.93 40.33
C ALA A 137 -87.75 21.11 41.86
N GLY A 138 -86.95 22.05 42.38
CA GLY A 138 -86.91 22.39 43.80
C GLY A 138 -88.19 23.05 44.33
N LEU A 139 -88.98 23.67 43.46
CA LEU A 139 -90.23 24.36 43.78
C LEU A 139 -91.48 23.48 43.55
N GLU A 140 -91.33 22.36 42.82
CA GLU A 140 -92.43 21.48 42.44
C GLU A 140 -92.75 20.41 43.49
N ASP A 141 -94.05 20.11 43.64
CA ASP A 141 -94.53 18.96 44.40
C ASP A 141 -93.96 17.64 43.83
N LEU A 142 -93.69 16.68 44.71
CA LEU A 142 -93.02 15.43 44.39
C LEU A 142 -93.84 14.52 43.46
N MET A 143 -95.18 14.66 43.38
CA MET A 143 -96.10 13.70 42.74
C MET A 143 -96.89 14.16 41.48
N VAL A 144 -96.66 15.37 40.95
CA VAL A 144 -97.46 15.93 39.83
C VAL A 144 -96.65 16.05 38.54
N ASN A 145 -97.30 16.15 37.36
CA ASN A 145 -96.68 16.42 36.06
C ASN A 145 -95.80 17.71 36.11
N LYS A 146 -94.50 17.57 35.91
CA LYS A 146 -93.48 18.58 36.25
C LYS A 146 -92.98 19.35 35.03
N GLU A 147 -92.96 20.67 35.10
CA GLU A 147 -92.31 21.52 34.09
C GLU A 147 -90.81 21.23 34.02
N SER A 148 -90.18 20.90 35.15
CA SER A 148 -88.76 20.52 35.21
C SER A 148 -88.45 19.27 34.38
N VAL A 149 -89.36 18.29 34.37
CA VAL A 149 -89.23 17.06 33.57
C VAL A 149 -89.45 17.37 32.09
N GLN A 150 -90.45 18.18 31.74
CA GLN A 150 -90.67 18.62 30.36
C GLN A 150 -89.45 19.35 29.80
N LEU A 151 -88.86 20.27 30.56
CA LEU A 151 -87.67 21.04 30.17
C LEU A 151 -86.44 20.12 30.02
N ALA A 152 -86.27 19.15 30.93
CA ALA A 152 -85.19 18.17 30.86
C ALA A 152 -85.32 17.23 29.66
N MET A 153 -86.54 16.78 29.33
CA MET A 153 -86.78 15.82 28.24
C MET A 153 -86.74 16.45 26.84
N THR A 154 -86.95 17.77 26.74
CA THR A 154 -86.91 18.52 25.48
C THR A 154 -85.57 19.23 25.32
N VAL A 155 -85.50 20.52 25.66
CA VAL A 155 -84.34 21.40 25.47
C VAL A 155 -83.11 20.83 26.20
N GLY A 156 -83.26 20.35 27.43
CA GLY A 156 -82.15 19.76 28.19
C GLY A 156 -81.55 18.52 27.52
N ARG A 157 -82.38 17.71 26.87
CA ARG A 157 -81.95 16.49 26.17
C ARG A 157 -81.28 16.83 24.84
N GLU A 158 -81.81 17.79 24.09
CA GLU A 158 -81.20 18.25 22.83
C GLU A 158 -79.80 18.81 23.06
N GLU A 159 -79.63 19.64 24.08
CA GLU A 159 -78.32 20.21 24.46
C GLU A 159 -77.36 19.15 24.99
N ALA A 160 -77.84 18.20 25.80
CA ALA A 160 -77.01 17.07 26.25
C ALA A 160 -76.52 16.22 25.07
N ASN A 161 -77.38 15.93 24.09
CA ASN A 161 -77.01 15.19 22.89
C ASN A 161 -75.99 15.96 22.03
N LEU A 162 -76.11 17.28 21.95
CA LEU A 162 -75.15 18.12 21.23
C LEU A 162 -73.75 18.03 21.86
N ILE A 163 -73.68 18.14 23.19
CA ILE A 163 -72.43 18.07 23.96
C ILE A 163 -71.80 16.68 23.88
N ASP A 164 -72.60 15.63 23.99
CA ASP A 164 -72.17 14.24 23.77
C ASP A 164 -71.58 14.06 22.36
N THR A 165 -72.30 14.53 21.34
CA THR A 165 -71.86 14.48 19.95
C THR A 165 -70.51 15.19 19.74
N LEU A 166 -70.27 16.30 20.44
CA LEU A 166 -68.99 17.02 20.36
C LEU A 166 -67.85 16.22 20.98
N LEU A 167 -68.05 15.57 22.14
CA LEU A 167 -67.03 14.70 22.74
C LEU A 167 -66.76 13.46 21.90
N VAL A 168 -67.80 12.85 21.33
CA VAL A 168 -67.65 11.71 20.41
C VAL A 168 -66.85 12.13 19.18
N LYS A 169 -67.19 13.25 18.55
CA LYS A 169 -66.43 13.79 17.40
C LYS A 169 -64.97 14.05 17.75
N LEU A 170 -64.72 14.65 18.91
CA LEU A 170 -63.36 14.93 19.37
C LEU A 170 -62.55 13.64 19.59
N SER A 171 -63.15 12.62 20.23
CA SER A 171 -62.50 11.32 20.42
C SER A 171 -62.18 10.61 19.11
N ARG A 172 -63.10 10.66 18.13
CA ARG A 172 -62.88 10.07 16.80
C ARG A 172 -61.79 10.78 16.02
N LEU A 173 -61.80 12.11 16.05
CA LEU A 173 -60.76 12.92 15.41
C LEU A 173 -59.36 12.54 15.95
N GLN A 174 -59.25 12.34 17.26
CA GLN A 174 -57.98 11.97 17.87
C GLN A 174 -57.58 10.51 17.57
N GLU A 175 -58.55 9.59 17.47
CA GLU A 175 -58.31 8.22 16.98
C GLU A 175 -57.79 8.23 15.53
N ASP A 176 -58.40 9.06 14.67
CA ASP A 176 -58.00 9.20 13.26
C ASP A 176 -56.61 9.84 13.13
N ASN A 177 -56.31 10.88 13.91
CA ASN A 177 -54.98 11.51 13.98
C ASN A 177 -53.91 10.52 14.43
N GLY A 178 -54.14 9.77 15.51
CA GLY A 178 -53.21 8.77 16.01
C GLY A 178 -52.96 7.64 14.99
N LYS A 179 -54.00 7.23 14.26
CA LYS A 179 -53.87 6.26 13.16
C LYS A 179 -53.04 6.83 12.01
N GLN A 180 -53.28 8.08 11.60
CA GLN A 180 -52.51 8.72 10.55
C GLN A 180 -51.02 8.79 10.93
N TYR A 181 -50.70 9.24 12.14
CA TYR A 181 -49.32 9.26 12.63
C TYR A 181 -48.69 7.87 12.67
N TYR A 182 -49.45 6.84 13.05
CA TYR A 182 -48.97 5.46 12.99
C TYR A 182 -48.64 5.02 11.57
N ASP A 183 -49.54 5.27 10.60
CA ASP A 183 -49.35 4.90 9.20
C ASP A 183 -48.17 5.67 8.56
N GLU A 184 -48.04 6.97 8.84
CA GLU A 184 -46.90 7.79 8.42
C GLU A 184 -45.59 7.27 9.02
N SER A 185 -45.57 6.93 10.32
CA SER A 185 -44.37 6.39 10.99
C SER A 185 -43.92 5.06 10.38
N ARG A 186 -44.87 4.21 9.98
CA ARG A 186 -44.61 2.92 9.30
C ARG A 186 -43.99 3.12 7.94
N VAL A 187 -44.51 4.06 7.15
CA VAL A 187 -43.96 4.39 5.83
C VAL A 187 -42.56 5.00 5.97
N LEU A 188 -42.37 5.93 6.90
CA LEU A 188 -41.07 6.52 7.22
C LEU A 188 -40.07 5.43 7.63
N TYR A 189 -40.43 4.54 8.56
CA TYR A 189 -39.57 3.42 8.96
C TYR A 189 -39.17 2.53 7.78
N ALA A 190 -40.13 2.13 6.95
CA ALA A 190 -39.88 1.24 5.83
C ALA A 190 -38.93 1.87 4.79
N ASN A 191 -39.14 3.15 4.47
CA ASN A 191 -38.31 3.89 3.52
C ASN A 191 -36.92 4.14 4.09
N SER A 192 -36.83 4.62 5.34
CA SER A 192 -35.57 4.84 6.05
C SER A 192 -34.76 3.55 6.15
N ARG A 193 -35.39 2.42 6.48
CA ARG A 193 -34.72 1.12 6.55
C ARG A 193 -34.15 0.68 5.20
N LYS A 194 -34.95 0.76 4.12
CA LYS A 194 -34.48 0.39 2.76
C LYS A 194 -33.30 1.28 2.34
N PHE A 195 -33.42 2.59 2.55
CA PHE A 195 -32.36 3.55 2.23
C PHE A 195 -31.08 3.30 3.02
N MET A 196 -31.19 3.04 4.33
CA MET A 196 -30.05 2.72 5.19
C MET A 196 -29.34 1.42 4.78
N ILE A 197 -30.09 0.36 4.43
CA ILE A 197 -29.51 -0.89 3.93
C ILE A 197 -28.76 -0.65 2.62
N PHE A 198 -29.37 0.10 1.69
CA PHE A 198 -28.74 0.44 0.42
C PHE A 198 -27.43 1.21 0.61
N LEU A 199 -27.42 2.24 1.48
CA LEU A 199 -26.21 3.01 1.78
C LEU A 199 -25.14 2.15 2.46
N LEU A 200 -25.51 1.26 3.38
CA LEU A 200 -24.57 0.37 4.06
C LEU A 200 -23.92 -0.61 3.09
N ILE A 201 -24.71 -1.24 2.19
CA ILE A 201 -24.17 -2.10 1.14
C ILE A 201 -23.24 -1.30 0.22
N GLY A 202 -23.64 -0.10 -0.18
CA GLY A 202 -22.81 0.81 -0.98
C GLY A 202 -21.48 1.14 -0.31
N ALA A 203 -21.50 1.45 0.99
CA ALA A 203 -20.31 1.73 1.81
C ALA A 203 -19.33 0.56 1.82
N VAL A 204 -19.84 -0.65 2.08
CA VAL A 204 -19.04 -1.88 2.15
C VAL A 204 -18.47 -2.23 0.78
N CYS A 205 -19.29 -2.20 -0.28
CA CYS A 205 -18.84 -2.45 -1.65
C CYS A 205 -17.75 -1.47 -2.07
N LEU A 206 -17.91 -0.18 -1.78
CA LEU A 206 -16.91 0.83 -2.09
C LEU A 206 -15.61 0.60 -1.32
N GLY A 207 -15.70 0.27 -0.03
CA GLY A 207 -14.54 -0.08 0.79
C GLY A 207 -13.77 -1.29 0.25
N LEU A 208 -14.49 -2.35 -0.13
CA LEU A 208 -13.89 -3.55 -0.75
C LEU A 208 -13.25 -3.23 -2.10
N LEU A 209 -13.91 -2.45 -2.96
CA LEU A 209 -13.38 -2.04 -4.26
C LEU A 209 -12.09 -1.21 -4.11
N ILE A 210 -12.08 -0.23 -3.21
CA ILE A 210 -10.90 0.59 -2.92
C ILE A 210 -9.77 -0.28 -2.34
N GLY A 211 -10.10 -1.14 -1.38
CA GLY A 211 -9.14 -2.05 -0.76
C GLY A 211 -8.50 -3.01 -1.76
N PHE A 212 -9.32 -3.68 -2.58
CA PHE A 212 -8.85 -4.59 -3.62
C PHE A 212 -8.00 -3.89 -4.68
N TYR A 213 -8.44 -2.71 -5.15
CA TYR A 213 -7.69 -1.92 -6.11
C TYR A 213 -6.32 -1.51 -5.56
N LEU A 214 -6.26 -0.97 -4.34
CA LEU A 214 -5.01 -0.54 -3.71
C LEU A 214 -4.08 -1.72 -3.44
N ALA A 215 -4.60 -2.83 -2.93
CA ALA A 215 -3.82 -4.04 -2.67
C ALA A 215 -3.18 -4.60 -3.95
N ASN A 216 -3.95 -4.73 -5.03
CA ASN A 216 -3.45 -5.22 -6.31
C ASN A 216 -2.45 -4.25 -6.95
N TYR A 217 -2.73 -2.94 -6.88
CA TYR A 217 -1.82 -1.91 -7.38
C TYR A 217 -0.46 -1.98 -6.68
N LEU A 218 -0.47 -2.04 -5.35
CA LEU A 218 0.75 -2.06 -4.55
C LEU A 218 1.52 -3.39 -4.72
N SER A 219 0.81 -4.52 -4.64
CA SER A 219 1.38 -5.86 -4.78
C SER A 219 2.08 -6.05 -6.13
N LYS A 220 1.45 -5.63 -7.23
CA LYS A 220 2.04 -5.74 -8.57
C LYS A 220 3.36 -4.98 -8.69
N LYS A 221 3.44 -3.78 -8.10
CA LYS A 221 4.64 -2.94 -8.16
C LYS A 221 5.77 -3.46 -7.29
N ILE A 222 5.47 -3.92 -6.08
CA ILE A 222 6.45 -4.57 -5.20
C ILE A 222 6.99 -5.85 -5.86
N LYS A 223 6.10 -6.64 -6.49
CA LYS A 223 6.50 -7.85 -7.22
C LYS A 223 7.50 -7.54 -8.35
N GLN A 224 7.30 -6.47 -9.11
CA GLN A 224 8.25 -6.06 -10.16
C GLN A 224 9.65 -5.76 -9.60
N VAL A 225 9.72 -5.05 -8.47
CA VAL A 225 11.01 -4.77 -7.81
C VAL A 225 11.66 -6.08 -7.33
N ALA A 226 10.89 -6.97 -6.70
CA ALA A 226 11.36 -8.26 -6.23
C ALA A 226 11.89 -9.14 -7.37
N GLU A 227 11.17 -9.24 -8.49
CA GLU A 227 11.60 -9.97 -9.68
C GLU A 227 12.91 -9.42 -10.25
N ARG A 228 13.11 -8.09 -10.24
CA ARG A 228 14.36 -7.47 -10.69
C ARG A 228 15.51 -7.70 -9.73
N MET A 229 15.25 -7.72 -8.43
CA MET A 229 16.24 -8.08 -7.43
C MET A 229 16.69 -9.54 -7.58
N GLN A 230 15.74 -10.45 -7.83
CA GLN A 230 16.05 -11.85 -8.07
C GLN A 230 16.84 -12.04 -9.38
N SER A 231 16.49 -11.31 -10.44
CA SER A 231 17.28 -11.27 -11.69
C SER A 231 18.69 -10.75 -11.46
N LEU A 232 18.86 -9.66 -10.70
CA LEU A 232 20.18 -9.09 -10.42
C LEU A 232 21.08 -10.08 -9.68
N SER A 233 20.52 -10.72 -8.64
CA SER A 233 21.23 -11.71 -7.84
C SER A 233 21.55 -12.98 -8.66
N GLY A 234 20.56 -13.54 -9.34
CA GLY A 234 20.70 -14.80 -10.07
C GLY A 234 21.51 -14.71 -11.36
N ILE A 235 21.55 -13.54 -12.02
CA ILE A 235 22.29 -13.35 -13.26
C ILE A 235 23.58 -12.59 -12.98
N CYS A 236 23.50 -11.29 -12.71
CA CYS A 236 24.69 -10.44 -12.70
C CYS A 236 25.65 -10.78 -11.54
N ILE A 237 25.14 -10.89 -10.31
CA ILE A 237 25.98 -11.14 -9.13
C ILE A 237 26.55 -12.56 -9.16
N THR A 238 25.72 -13.56 -9.51
CA THR A 238 26.17 -14.96 -9.60
C THR A 238 27.20 -15.16 -10.71
N ASN A 239 26.99 -14.60 -11.90
CA ASN A 239 27.97 -14.70 -12.99
C ASN A 239 29.25 -13.94 -12.67
N LEU A 240 29.14 -12.78 -12.02
CA LEU A 240 30.32 -12.04 -11.57
C LEU A 240 31.13 -12.88 -10.57
N ALA A 241 30.48 -13.48 -9.58
CA ALA A 241 31.14 -14.32 -8.57
C ALA A 241 31.85 -15.52 -9.23
N LYS A 242 31.16 -16.24 -10.12
CA LYS A 242 31.77 -17.35 -10.88
C LYS A 242 32.95 -16.89 -11.73
N GLY A 243 32.79 -15.78 -12.46
CA GLY A 243 33.86 -15.23 -13.28
C GLY A 243 35.07 -14.78 -12.47
N SER A 244 34.85 -14.19 -11.30
CA SER A 244 35.94 -13.83 -10.37
C SER A 244 36.65 -15.07 -9.81
N GLU A 245 35.92 -16.14 -9.50
CA GLU A 245 36.51 -17.40 -9.04
C GLU A 245 37.35 -18.08 -10.14
N GLN A 246 36.83 -18.13 -11.37
CA GLN A 246 37.58 -18.64 -12.53
C GLN A 246 38.86 -17.84 -12.77
N LEU A 247 38.79 -16.51 -12.70
CA LEU A 247 39.95 -15.64 -12.85
C LEU A 247 41.00 -15.91 -11.76
N ALA A 248 40.56 -16.10 -10.51
CA ALA A 248 41.45 -16.41 -9.39
C ALA A 248 42.18 -17.75 -9.59
N ASN A 249 41.54 -18.71 -10.28
CA ASN A 249 42.12 -20.00 -10.63
C ASN A 249 42.93 -19.99 -11.95
N GLY A 250 43.08 -18.83 -12.59
CA GLY A 250 43.85 -18.66 -13.83
C GLY A 250 43.09 -19.04 -15.12
N ASP A 251 41.79 -19.32 -15.05
CA ASP A 251 40.96 -19.49 -16.24
C ASP A 251 40.56 -18.11 -16.81
N LEU A 252 41.10 -17.78 -17.98
CA LEU A 252 40.89 -16.49 -18.65
C LEU A 252 39.80 -16.54 -19.73
N ASN A 253 39.15 -17.68 -19.93
CA ASN A 253 38.07 -17.84 -20.91
C ASN A 253 36.69 -17.60 -20.27
N ILE A 254 36.56 -16.50 -19.55
CA ILE A 254 35.37 -16.15 -18.78
C ILE A 254 34.38 -15.38 -19.67
N ASN A 255 33.09 -15.73 -19.58
CA ASN A 255 32.00 -14.97 -20.20
C ASN A 255 31.04 -14.49 -19.09
N ILE A 256 31.14 -13.22 -18.69
CA ILE A 256 30.32 -12.67 -17.60
C ILE A 256 29.06 -12.01 -18.17
N VAL A 257 28.00 -12.80 -18.32
CA VAL A 257 26.75 -12.30 -18.89
C VAL A 257 26.04 -11.34 -17.93
N THR A 258 25.74 -10.13 -18.41
CA THR A 258 24.79 -9.20 -17.78
C THR A 258 23.45 -9.24 -18.51
N GLY A 259 22.34 -9.24 -17.75
CA GLY A 259 21.00 -9.35 -18.37
C GLY A 259 19.86 -8.67 -17.62
N THR A 260 20.14 -8.07 -16.45
CA THR A 260 19.08 -7.45 -15.65
C THR A 260 18.67 -6.11 -16.23
N LYS A 261 17.42 -5.99 -16.69
CA LYS A 261 16.84 -4.74 -17.20
C LYS A 261 16.50 -3.79 -16.06
N LEU A 262 16.58 -2.49 -16.34
CA LEU A 262 16.14 -1.45 -15.42
C LEU A 262 14.62 -1.52 -15.19
N LEU A 263 14.20 -1.07 -14.02
CA LEU A 263 12.80 -0.83 -13.67
C LEU A 263 12.30 0.44 -14.34
N GLU A 264 11.11 0.39 -14.92
CA GLU A 264 10.41 1.58 -15.38
C GLU A 264 9.90 2.39 -14.19
N ILE A 265 10.24 3.68 -14.16
CA ILE A 265 9.85 4.60 -13.09
C ILE A 265 8.59 5.35 -13.54
N ASP A 266 7.44 4.99 -12.97
CA ASP A 266 6.15 5.63 -13.29
C ASP A 266 5.48 6.33 -12.10
N SER A 267 6.16 6.39 -10.96
CA SER A 267 5.71 7.07 -9.73
C SER A 267 6.86 7.78 -9.02
N LYS A 268 6.52 8.80 -8.23
CA LYS A 268 7.45 9.50 -7.31
C LYS A 268 7.25 9.13 -5.83
N ASP A 269 6.43 8.10 -5.58
CA ASP A 269 6.16 7.60 -4.24
C ASP A 269 7.31 6.72 -3.73
N GLU A 270 7.13 6.09 -2.57
CA GLU A 270 8.14 5.24 -1.94
C GLU A 270 8.55 4.06 -2.84
N ILE A 271 7.63 3.53 -3.66
CA ILE A 271 7.96 2.50 -4.68
C ILE A 271 8.81 3.11 -5.80
N GLY A 272 8.46 4.30 -6.26
CA GLY A 272 9.24 5.01 -7.27
C GLY A 272 10.67 5.28 -6.81
N GLN A 273 10.83 5.73 -5.56
CA GLN A 273 12.15 5.91 -4.94
C GLN A 273 12.91 4.59 -4.80
N LEU A 274 12.23 3.52 -4.38
CA LEU A 274 12.83 2.18 -4.32
C LEU A 274 13.30 1.71 -5.71
N ALA A 275 12.51 1.94 -6.76
CA ALA A 275 12.86 1.60 -8.13
C ALA A 275 14.07 2.40 -8.63
N ILE A 276 14.16 3.69 -8.31
CA ILE A 276 15.33 4.53 -8.62
C ILE A 276 16.58 3.97 -7.94
N ASN A 277 16.51 3.72 -6.63
CA ASN A 277 17.64 3.17 -5.88
C ASN A 277 18.06 1.80 -6.41
N MET A 278 17.08 0.95 -6.74
CA MET A 278 17.34 -0.36 -7.33
C MET A 278 18.00 -0.25 -8.72
N ASN A 279 17.59 0.70 -9.55
CA ASN A 279 18.24 0.97 -10.84
C ASN A 279 19.69 1.42 -10.66
N GLN A 280 19.99 2.22 -9.63
CA GLN A 280 21.37 2.59 -9.31
C GLN A 280 22.21 1.37 -8.94
N VAL A 281 21.67 0.45 -8.14
CA VAL A 281 22.35 -0.80 -7.78
C VAL A 281 22.59 -1.66 -9.03
N ILE A 282 21.59 -1.85 -9.88
CA ILE A 282 21.73 -2.60 -11.15
C ILE A 282 22.84 -1.99 -12.02
N THR A 283 22.82 -0.67 -12.19
CA THR A 283 23.79 0.06 -13.02
C THR A 283 25.20 -0.07 -12.46
N ASN A 284 25.37 0.12 -11.15
CA ASN A 284 26.67 -0.02 -10.50
C ASN A 284 27.21 -1.45 -10.64
N THR A 285 26.38 -2.47 -10.42
CA THR A 285 26.78 -3.88 -10.58
C THR A 285 27.17 -4.20 -12.02
N GLN A 286 26.42 -3.72 -13.01
CA GLN A 286 26.78 -3.90 -14.42
C GLN A 286 28.10 -3.20 -14.77
N GLY A 287 28.34 -2.00 -14.23
CA GLY A 287 29.62 -1.31 -14.36
C GLY A 287 30.79 -2.07 -13.73
N THR A 288 30.58 -2.71 -12.58
CA THR A 288 31.58 -3.60 -11.96
C THR A 288 31.89 -4.80 -12.86
N VAL A 289 30.86 -5.45 -13.43
CA VAL A 289 31.06 -6.55 -14.39
C VAL A 289 31.91 -6.11 -15.58
N ALA A 290 31.56 -4.99 -16.21
CA ALA A 290 32.31 -4.45 -17.35
C ALA A 290 33.78 -4.13 -17.00
N SER A 291 34.03 -3.64 -15.78
CA SER A 291 35.38 -3.37 -15.30
C SER A 291 36.19 -4.65 -15.10
N VAL A 292 35.57 -5.71 -14.56
CA VAL A 292 36.19 -7.03 -14.40
C VAL A 292 36.47 -7.66 -15.76
N GLU A 293 35.53 -7.60 -16.71
CA GLU A 293 35.76 -8.09 -18.08
C GLU A 293 36.95 -7.42 -18.75
N LYS A 294 37.10 -6.09 -18.57
CA LYS A 294 38.26 -5.35 -19.06
C LYS A 294 39.56 -5.82 -18.41
N ALA A 295 39.54 -6.12 -17.11
CA ALA A 295 40.69 -6.67 -16.40
C ALA A 295 41.06 -8.07 -16.90
N VAL A 296 40.08 -8.97 -17.03
CA VAL A 296 40.26 -10.32 -17.59
C VAL A 296 40.89 -10.24 -18.98
N LYS A 297 40.38 -9.35 -19.84
CA LYS A 297 40.92 -9.14 -21.19
C LYS A 297 42.39 -8.68 -21.15
N ALA A 298 42.73 -7.73 -20.29
CA ALA A 298 44.11 -7.25 -20.15
C ALA A 298 45.07 -8.35 -19.68
N VAL A 299 44.64 -9.17 -18.71
CA VAL A 299 45.42 -10.33 -18.24
C VAL A 299 45.60 -11.34 -19.38
N LYS A 300 44.54 -11.65 -20.12
CA LYS A 300 44.60 -12.58 -21.26
C LYS A 300 45.53 -12.12 -22.36
N GLU A 301 45.49 -10.83 -22.72
CA GLU A 301 46.40 -10.26 -23.72
C GLU A 301 47.86 -10.30 -23.24
N ALA A 302 48.12 -10.04 -21.95
CA ALA A 302 49.47 -10.11 -21.40
C ALA A 302 50.01 -11.55 -21.39
N VAL A 303 49.20 -12.53 -20.97
CA VAL A 303 49.56 -13.96 -21.01
C VAL A 303 49.86 -14.41 -22.44
N ASN A 304 49.03 -14.03 -23.42
CA ASN A 304 49.28 -14.38 -24.82
C ASN A 304 50.60 -13.78 -25.36
N GLU A 305 50.95 -12.56 -24.97
CA GLU A 305 52.20 -11.92 -25.38
C GLU A 305 53.42 -12.62 -24.74
N ILE A 306 53.30 -13.06 -23.48
CA ILE A 306 54.32 -13.87 -22.81
C ILE A 306 54.47 -15.23 -23.52
N ASP A 307 53.38 -15.92 -23.82
CA ASP A 307 53.39 -17.20 -24.52
C ASP A 307 54.06 -17.11 -25.88
N LEU A 308 53.87 -16.01 -26.62
CA LEU A 308 54.57 -15.74 -27.87
C LEU A 308 56.09 -15.72 -27.65
N LEU A 309 56.55 -15.05 -26.59
CA LEU A 309 57.98 -14.93 -26.29
C LEU A 309 58.56 -16.25 -25.81
N VAL A 310 57.83 -16.99 -24.96
CA VAL A 310 58.22 -18.33 -24.50
C VAL A 310 58.39 -19.25 -25.70
N ASN A 311 57.39 -19.33 -26.58
CA ASN A 311 57.45 -20.15 -27.78
C ASN A 311 58.59 -19.73 -28.72
N ALA A 312 58.81 -18.42 -28.91
CA ALA A 312 59.95 -17.95 -29.71
C ALA A 312 61.28 -18.39 -29.10
N SER A 313 61.43 -18.29 -27.78
CA SER A 313 62.66 -18.64 -27.04
C SER A 313 62.94 -20.14 -27.09
N VAL A 314 61.92 -20.97 -26.88
CA VAL A 314 62.02 -22.44 -27.00
C VAL A 314 62.44 -22.85 -28.42
N ASN A 315 61.98 -22.14 -29.43
CA ASN A 315 62.37 -22.36 -30.83
C ASN A 315 63.70 -21.68 -31.23
N GLY A 316 64.49 -21.19 -30.26
CA GLY A 316 65.79 -20.55 -30.51
C GLY A 316 65.72 -19.16 -31.16
N LYS A 317 64.54 -18.56 -31.29
CA LYS A 317 64.33 -17.23 -31.89
C LYS A 317 64.54 -16.11 -30.87
N LEU A 318 65.76 -16.01 -30.33
CA LEU A 318 66.11 -15.09 -29.23
C LEU A 318 66.08 -13.60 -29.61
N LYS A 319 65.82 -13.23 -30.87
CA LYS A 319 65.63 -11.83 -31.31
C LYS A 319 64.18 -11.35 -31.16
N THR A 320 63.22 -12.24 -30.94
CA THR A 320 61.81 -11.86 -30.77
C THR A 320 61.62 -11.09 -29.46
N ARG A 321 60.86 -9.99 -29.51
CA ARG A 321 60.53 -9.14 -28.36
C ARG A 321 59.03 -8.90 -28.31
N GLY A 322 58.50 -8.79 -27.11
CA GLY A 322 57.08 -8.48 -26.88
C GLY A 322 56.81 -7.00 -27.08
N ASN A 323 55.60 -6.68 -27.53
CA ASN A 323 55.19 -5.31 -27.76
C ASN A 323 54.62 -4.68 -26.47
N ALA A 324 55.51 -4.12 -25.65
CA ALA A 324 55.15 -3.43 -24.40
C ALA A 324 54.17 -2.26 -24.61
N SER A 325 54.18 -1.59 -25.77
CA SER A 325 53.33 -0.42 -26.03
C SER A 325 51.83 -0.73 -26.09
N LYS A 326 51.44 -2.01 -26.24
CA LYS A 326 50.04 -2.45 -26.18
C LYS A 326 49.47 -2.42 -24.75
N PHE A 327 50.34 -2.39 -23.75
CA PHE A 327 49.97 -2.57 -22.35
C PHE A 327 50.18 -1.27 -21.56
N ALA A 328 49.57 -1.20 -20.37
CA ALA A 328 49.70 -0.06 -19.47
C ALA A 328 49.94 -0.55 -18.03
N GLY A 329 50.54 0.31 -17.20
CA GLY A 329 50.86 0.01 -15.80
C GLY A 329 51.72 -1.24 -15.66
N SER A 330 51.44 -2.05 -14.65
CA SER A 330 52.22 -3.24 -14.33
C SER A 330 52.31 -4.28 -15.45
N TYR A 331 51.30 -4.36 -16.33
CA TYR A 331 51.37 -5.26 -17.49
C TYR A 331 52.43 -4.83 -18.49
N LYS A 332 52.62 -3.52 -18.68
CA LYS A 332 53.68 -2.97 -19.54
C LYS A 332 55.06 -3.25 -18.94
N GLU A 333 55.22 -2.94 -17.65
CA GLU A 333 56.46 -3.18 -16.91
C GLU A 333 56.88 -4.65 -16.96
N LEU A 334 55.92 -5.57 -16.89
CA LEU A 334 56.16 -7.01 -17.01
C LEU A 334 56.73 -7.38 -18.39
N ILE A 335 56.14 -6.89 -19.49
CA ILE A 335 56.62 -7.19 -20.84
C ILE A 335 57.99 -6.54 -21.10
N GLU A 336 58.22 -5.33 -20.61
CA GLU A 336 59.55 -4.67 -20.68
C GLU A 336 60.60 -5.44 -19.89
N GLY A 337 60.25 -5.90 -18.68
CA GLY A 337 61.11 -6.75 -17.86
C GLY A 337 61.50 -8.04 -18.59
N LEU A 338 60.53 -8.73 -19.20
CA LEU A 338 60.79 -9.95 -19.95
C LEU A 338 61.68 -9.71 -21.18
N ASN A 339 61.46 -8.61 -21.91
CA ASN A 339 62.31 -8.20 -23.01
C ASN A 339 63.76 -7.96 -22.57
N ASN A 340 63.95 -7.30 -21.42
CA ASN A 340 65.28 -7.05 -20.86
C ASN A 340 65.96 -8.36 -20.43
N THR A 341 65.23 -9.31 -19.86
CA THR A 341 65.74 -10.65 -19.55
C THR A 341 66.18 -11.38 -20.81
N LEU A 342 65.38 -11.35 -21.87
CA LEU A 342 65.73 -11.96 -23.16
C LEU A 342 66.97 -11.31 -23.78
N GLU A 343 67.13 -9.99 -23.67
CA GLU A 343 68.32 -9.29 -24.16
C GLU A 343 69.58 -9.72 -23.39
N ALA A 344 69.49 -9.80 -22.06
CA ALA A 344 70.60 -10.22 -21.20
C ALA A 344 71.09 -11.65 -21.50
N VAL A 345 70.19 -12.52 -21.99
CA VAL A 345 70.54 -13.90 -22.42
C VAL A 345 70.97 -13.96 -23.88
N ALA A 346 70.31 -13.20 -24.78
CA ALA A 346 70.57 -13.25 -26.21
C ALA A 346 71.91 -12.64 -26.60
N ALA A 347 72.34 -11.57 -25.92
CA ALA A 347 73.59 -10.88 -26.21
C ALA A 347 74.83 -11.81 -26.13
N PRO A 348 75.10 -12.52 -25.00
CA PRO A 348 76.26 -13.41 -24.91
C PRO A 348 76.18 -14.59 -25.87
N ILE A 349 75.01 -15.20 -26.08
CA ILE A 349 74.83 -16.33 -27.01
C ILE A 349 75.13 -15.91 -28.46
N ASN A 350 74.68 -14.72 -28.87
CA ASN A 350 74.96 -14.20 -30.20
C ASN A 350 76.45 -13.87 -30.40
N GLU A 351 77.12 -13.30 -29.40
CA GLU A 351 78.56 -13.04 -29.48
C GLU A 351 79.35 -14.34 -29.54
N GLN A 352 79.04 -15.30 -28.65
CA GLN A 352 79.62 -16.64 -28.67
C GLN A 352 79.50 -17.28 -30.06
N SER A 353 78.30 -17.24 -30.66
CA SER A 353 78.06 -17.84 -31.98
C SER A 353 78.93 -17.20 -33.06
N LYS A 354 79.06 -15.86 -33.07
CA LYS A 354 79.91 -15.13 -34.01
C LYS A 354 81.40 -15.44 -33.82
N VAL A 355 81.86 -15.57 -32.57
CA VAL A 355 83.25 -15.91 -32.26
C VAL A 355 83.55 -17.33 -32.72
N LEU A 356 82.69 -18.30 -32.41
CA LEU A 356 82.84 -19.70 -32.84
C LEU A 356 82.79 -19.84 -34.37
N GLU A 357 81.93 -19.10 -35.06
CA GLU A 357 81.87 -19.09 -36.53
C GLU A 357 83.21 -18.66 -37.14
N LYS A 358 83.80 -17.56 -36.64
CA LYS A 358 85.12 -17.09 -37.10
C LYS A 358 86.24 -18.06 -36.75
N MET A 359 86.22 -18.66 -35.56
CA MET A 359 87.17 -19.71 -35.18
C MET A 359 87.07 -20.92 -36.10
N SER A 360 85.86 -21.33 -36.50
CA SER A 360 85.66 -22.43 -37.45
C SER A 360 86.21 -22.12 -38.85
N ALA A 361 86.26 -20.84 -39.23
CA ALA A 361 86.88 -20.36 -40.45
C ALA A 361 88.42 -20.20 -40.35
N GLY A 362 89.01 -20.57 -39.20
CA GLY A 362 90.46 -20.55 -38.97
C GLY A 362 91.00 -19.27 -38.33
N ASP A 363 90.16 -18.27 -38.06
CA ASP A 363 90.58 -17.07 -37.32
C ASP A 363 90.52 -17.35 -35.81
N LEU A 364 91.65 -17.77 -35.24
CA LEU A 364 91.79 -18.02 -33.80
C LEU A 364 92.27 -16.80 -33.02
N THR A 365 92.27 -15.60 -33.62
CA THR A 365 92.61 -14.35 -32.92
C THR A 365 91.41 -13.71 -32.26
N VAL A 366 90.19 -14.09 -32.66
CA VAL A 366 88.96 -13.53 -32.11
C VAL A 366 88.69 -14.02 -30.70
N ARG A 367 88.15 -13.12 -29.87
CA ARG A 367 87.76 -13.40 -28.49
C ARG A 367 86.40 -12.81 -28.24
N MET A 368 85.65 -13.42 -27.33
CA MET A 368 84.51 -12.76 -26.71
C MET A 368 85.04 -11.59 -25.87
N SER A 369 84.53 -10.40 -26.12
CA SER A 369 84.94 -9.14 -25.47
C SER A 369 83.87 -8.56 -24.55
N GLY A 370 82.59 -8.92 -24.72
CA GLY A 370 81.48 -8.39 -23.91
C GLY A 370 81.65 -8.52 -22.39
N GLU A 371 81.08 -7.56 -21.65
CA GLU A 371 81.08 -7.57 -20.18
C GLU A 371 79.97 -8.47 -19.65
N TYR A 372 80.32 -9.73 -19.37
CA TYR A 372 79.39 -10.72 -18.84
C TYR A 372 79.65 -11.03 -17.37
N LYS A 373 78.60 -11.46 -16.67
CA LYS A 373 78.62 -11.82 -15.25
C LYS A 373 78.09 -13.25 -15.06
N GLY A 374 78.41 -13.88 -13.93
CA GLY A 374 77.92 -15.21 -13.58
C GLY A 374 78.26 -16.27 -14.64
N ASP A 375 77.28 -17.08 -15.01
CA ASP A 375 77.45 -18.21 -15.93
C ASP A 375 77.97 -17.76 -17.32
N PHE A 376 77.52 -16.61 -17.81
CA PHE A 376 78.00 -16.09 -19.09
C PHE A 376 79.47 -15.63 -19.06
N LEU A 377 79.99 -15.22 -17.90
CA LEU A 377 81.43 -14.96 -17.74
C LEU A 377 82.23 -16.25 -17.84
N ALA A 378 81.75 -17.34 -17.23
CA ALA A 378 82.39 -18.64 -17.31
C ALA A 378 82.43 -19.16 -18.77
N ILE A 379 81.33 -18.97 -19.51
CA ILE A 379 81.26 -19.30 -20.95
C ILE A 379 82.28 -18.47 -21.75
N LYS A 380 82.31 -17.15 -21.56
CA LYS A 380 83.30 -16.25 -22.18
C LYS A 380 84.73 -16.74 -21.94
N SER A 381 85.07 -17.00 -20.68
CA SER A 381 86.41 -17.48 -20.30
C SER A 381 86.74 -18.80 -20.97
N SER A 382 85.80 -19.76 -20.98
CA SER A 382 86.01 -21.07 -21.58
C SER A 382 86.24 -21.00 -23.09
N ILE A 383 85.47 -20.19 -23.82
CA ILE A 383 85.64 -19.99 -25.27
C ILE A 383 86.97 -19.29 -25.57
N ASN A 384 87.32 -18.27 -24.79
CA ASN A 384 88.58 -17.56 -24.98
C ASN A 384 89.78 -18.46 -24.69
N SER A 385 89.73 -19.29 -23.64
CA SER A 385 90.77 -20.29 -23.34
C SER A 385 90.86 -21.34 -24.44
N LEU A 386 89.74 -21.84 -24.95
CA LEU A 386 89.71 -22.78 -26.07
C LEU A 386 90.43 -22.21 -27.30
N ALA A 387 90.15 -20.94 -27.64
CA ALA A 387 90.81 -20.27 -28.76
C ALA A 387 92.32 -20.12 -28.55
N VAL A 388 92.77 -19.84 -27.32
CA VAL A 388 94.20 -19.80 -26.98
C VAL A 388 94.85 -21.18 -27.15
N SER A 389 94.24 -22.23 -26.58
CA SER A 389 94.77 -23.59 -26.65
C SER A 389 94.89 -24.09 -28.09
N PHE A 390 93.84 -23.91 -28.90
CA PHE A 390 93.88 -24.29 -30.33
C PHE A 390 94.97 -23.54 -31.09
N ASN A 391 95.12 -22.23 -30.84
CA ASN A 391 96.14 -21.43 -31.51
C ASN A 391 97.57 -21.87 -31.13
N SER A 392 97.79 -22.22 -29.86
CA SER A 392 99.08 -22.78 -29.39
C SER A 392 99.37 -24.10 -30.09
N THR A 393 98.41 -25.03 -30.10
CA THR A 393 98.59 -26.34 -30.73
C THR A 393 98.85 -26.23 -32.23
N LEU A 394 98.18 -25.32 -32.95
CA LEU A 394 98.48 -25.08 -34.36
C LEU A 394 99.88 -24.48 -34.58
N SER A 395 100.34 -23.61 -33.68
CA SER A 395 101.72 -23.10 -33.71
C SER A 395 102.72 -24.23 -33.52
N GLU A 396 102.52 -25.07 -32.50
CA GLU A 396 103.35 -26.24 -32.21
C GLU A 396 103.38 -27.24 -33.38
N VAL A 397 102.24 -27.50 -34.03
CA VAL A 397 102.17 -28.34 -35.23
C VAL A 397 102.89 -27.69 -36.40
N THR A 398 102.76 -26.38 -36.59
CA THR A 398 103.46 -25.65 -37.66
C THR A 398 104.97 -25.70 -37.46
N GLU A 399 105.43 -25.51 -36.23
CA GLU A 399 106.83 -25.66 -35.83
C GLU A 399 107.33 -27.09 -36.04
N ALA A 400 106.55 -28.10 -35.64
CA ALA A 400 106.89 -29.51 -35.86
C ALA A 400 106.95 -29.88 -37.35
N VAL A 401 106.03 -29.36 -38.17
CA VAL A 401 106.04 -29.54 -39.64
C VAL A 401 107.24 -28.85 -40.26
N GLN A 402 107.59 -27.63 -39.82
CA GLN A 402 108.80 -26.93 -40.27
C GLN A 402 110.06 -27.70 -39.89
N ALA A 403 110.17 -28.17 -38.64
CA ALA A 403 111.29 -28.98 -38.18
C ALA A 403 111.40 -30.29 -38.98
N THR A 404 110.27 -30.95 -39.27
CA THR A 404 110.23 -32.17 -40.09
C THR A 404 110.61 -31.89 -41.54
N ALA A 405 110.16 -30.77 -42.12
CA ALA A 405 110.51 -30.35 -43.47
C ALA A 405 112.00 -30.00 -43.58
N SER A 406 112.56 -29.29 -42.61
CA SER A 406 113.99 -29.00 -42.51
C SER A 406 114.82 -30.28 -42.37
N ALA A 407 114.43 -31.21 -41.49
CA ALA A 407 115.10 -32.50 -41.34
C ALA A 407 115.00 -33.36 -42.62
N SER A 408 113.86 -33.33 -43.32
CA SER A 408 113.70 -34.03 -44.60
C SER A 408 114.58 -33.44 -45.69
N ALA A 409 114.74 -32.11 -45.73
CA ALA A 409 115.65 -31.44 -46.66
C ALA A 409 117.13 -31.77 -46.37
N GLU A 410 117.51 -31.85 -45.09
CA GLU A 410 118.87 -32.22 -44.65
C GLU A 410 119.20 -33.70 -44.93
N ILE A 411 118.24 -34.61 -44.73
CA ILE A 411 118.37 -36.02 -45.16
C ILE A 411 118.47 -36.13 -46.67
N SER A 412 117.65 -35.38 -47.43
CA SER A 412 117.71 -35.38 -48.89
C SER A 412 119.09 -34.93 -49.40
N SER A 413 119.64 -33.84 -48.85
CA SER A 413 120.98 -33.39 -49.25
C SER A 413 122.07 -34.39 -48.85
N SER A 414 121.95 -35.01 -47.68
CA SER A 414 122.90 -36.05 -47.22
C SER A 414 122.83 -37.32 -48.07
N THR A 415 121.66 -37.68 -48.59
CA THR A 415 121.48 -38.86 -49.48
C THR A 415 122.05 -38.59 -50.88
N GLU A 416 121.97 -37.34 -51.36
CA GLU A 416 122.65 -36.90 -52.60
C GLU A 416 124.17 -36.88 -52.48
N GLU A 417 124.73 -36.63 -51.29
CA GLU A 417 126.18 -36.73 -51.05
C GLU A 417 126.70 -38.18 -50.92
N MET A 418 125.80 -39.16 -50.69
CA MET A 418 126.14 -40.57 -50.50
C MET A 418 125.93 -41.45 -51.76
N ALA A 419 125.31 -40.92 -52.82
CA ALA A 419 125.13 -41.57 -54.12
C ALA A 419 126.22 -41.15 -55.11
#